data_AF-A0A969KKV7-F1
#
_entry.id   AF-A0A969KKV7-F1
#
_cell.length_a   1.000
_cell.length_b   1.000
_cell.length_c   1.000
_cell.angle_alpha   90.00
_cell.angle_beta   90.00
_cell.angle_gamma   90.00
#
_symmetry.space_group_name_H-M   'P 1'
#
loop_
_entity.id
_entity.type
_entity.pdbx_description
1 polymer ?
#
loop_
_entity_poly.entity_id
_entity_poly.type
_entity_poly.pdbx_seq_one_letter_code
_entity_poly.pdbx_strand_id
1 'polypeptide(L)'
;MIIAISLGIALIVPVVFLFLLRKFDLFQTGQFRLNIVTLICGIIAYYLAAQINPALVNAGWTTWGQVIRIWAPIIEEVLKSLIIIYLVTRADFNYVVDGAIYGFGAGIGFAMIENVEYVTGNAEIALVVALARVFSTNLVHATGSGLIGTALANRRGDKSYRAWLIILLGYIFSIVFHGLFNTMVSAGTLILFAIGYGVVGIGLIYYVIRRGLNIQKEWVAEKLGMADRVTVEETKVVKNIETIHEILLPVEKRFGVQKSQLVRSLIYKQAEIGIKRKLLDTDTSASRKIEVNKIIEGLTNDINVLRNQIGPYCMMMVRQVYLGQDTQVWNLLNTRIAAAGLGQKGGGLWDRVTERVGESTSQENKL
;
A
#
# COMPACT_ATOMS: atom_id res chain seq x y z
N MET A 1 -10.80 33.66 -19.05
CA MET A 1 -9.69 32.73 -19.37
C MET A 1 -8.89 32.33 -18.13
N ILE A 2 -8.34 33.28 -17.37
CA ILE A 2 -7.51 32.99 -16.16
C ILE A 2 -8.25 32.13 -15.13
N ILE A 3 -9.49 32.49 -14.75
CA ILE A 3 -10.28 31.72 -13.77
C ILE A 3 -10.48 30.25 -14.21
N ALA A 4 -10.77 30.00 -15.49
CA ALA A 4 -10.94 28.65 -16.01
C ALA A 4 -9.64 27.83 -15.92
N ILE A 5 -8.49 28.45 -16.21
CA ILE A 5 -7.17 27.83 -16.04
C ILE A 5 -6.91 27.53 -14.56
N SER A 6 -7.20 28.48 -13.67
CA SER A 6 -7.04 28.31 -12.22
C SER A 6 -7.90 27.19 -11.66
N LEU A 7 -9.15 27.08 -12.10
CA LEU A 7 -10.04 25.97 -11.73
C LEU A 7 -9.53 24.64 -12.28
N GLY A 8 -9.01 24.62 -13.51
CA GLY A 8 -8.34 23.45 -14.08
C GLY A 8 -7.16 23.00 -13.22
N ILE A 9 -6.30 23.92 -12.78
CA ILE A 9 -5.17 23.63 -11.87
C ILE A 9 -5.67 23.10 -10.53
N ALA A 10 -6.67 23.75 -9.93
CA ALA A 10 -7.25 23.39 -8.64
C ALA A 10 -7.87 21.99 -8.60
N LEU A 11 -8.35 21.48 -9.74
CA LEU A 11 -9.02 20.19 -9.85
C LEU A 11 -8.10 19.09 -10.40
N ILE A 12 -7.34 19.36 -11.47
CA ILE A 12 -6.59 18.33 -12.20
C ILE A 12 -5.30 17.96 -11.47
N VAL A 13 -4.54 18.94 -10.97
CA VAL A 13 -3.25 18.68 -10.31
C VAL A 13 -3.39 17.78 -9.07
N PRO A 14 -4.34 18.03 -8.14
CA PRO A 14 -4.58 17.12 -7.01
C PRO A 14 -4.90 15.69 -7.43
N VAL A 15 -5.71 15.51 -8.48
CA VAL A 15 -6.05 14.18 -8.99
C VAL A 15 -4.80 13.48 -9.53
N VAL A 16 -4.00 14.18 -10.33
CA VAL A 16 -2.71 13.65 -10.84
C VAL A 16 -1.79 13.26 -9.67
N PHE A 17 -1.72 14.07 -8.62
CA PHE A 17 -0.92 13.77 -7.43
C PHE A 17 -1.41 12.49 -6.73
N LEU A 18 -2.73 12.30 -6.57
CA LEU A 18 -3.30 11.07 -6.02
C LEU A 18 -2.95 9.84 -6.87
N PHE A 19 -2.95 9.98 -8.21
CA PHE A 19 -2.52 8.91 -9.11
C PHE A 19 -1.01 8.60 -8.98
N LEU A 20 -0.17 9.62 -8.82
CA LEU A 20 1.26 9.43 -8.58
C LEU A 20 1.53 8.76 -7.23
N LEU A 21 0.74 9.07 -6.20
CA LEU A 21 0.86 8.46 -4.89
C LEU A 21 0.63 6.94 -4.91
N ARG A 22 -0.11 6.42 -5.89
CA ARG A 22 -0.25 4.97 -6.10
C ARG A 22 1.09 4.27 -6.32
N LYS A 23 2.12 4.97 -6.80
CA LYS A 23 3.47 4.39 -6.93
C LYS A 23 4.09 3.99 -5.58
N PHE A 24 3.59 4.51 -4.46
CA PHE A 24 4.04 4.13 -3.11
C PHE A 24 3.34 2.87 -2.57
N ASP A 25 2.33 2.33 -3.27
CA ASP A 25 1.75 1.03 -2.96
C ASP A 25 2.69 -0.11 -3.38
N LEU A 26 3.63 -0.44 -2.49
CA LEU A 26 4.67 -1.43 -2.75
C LEU A 26 4.12 -2.83 -3.05
N PHE A 27 3.00 -3.20 -2.43
CA PHE A 27 2.39 -4.52 -2.57
C PHE A 27 1.31 -4.57 -3.66
N GLN A 28 0.97 -3.42 -4.26
CA GLN A 28 -0.10 -3.27 -5.25
C GLN A 28 -1.45 -3.78 -4.75
N THR A 29 -1.70 -3.63 -3.45
CA THR A 29 -2.92 -4.09 -2.79
C THR A 29 -4.09 -3.11 -2.91
N GLY A 30 -3.79 -1.86 -3.29
CA GLY A 30 -4.75 -0.78 -3.41
C GLY A 30 -5.74 -0.99 -4.55
N GLN A 31 -7.03 -0.90 -4.22
CA GLN A 31 -8.10 -0.99 -5.21
C GLN A 31 -8.36 0.38 -5.82
N PHE A 32 -8.13 0.52 -7.12
CA PHE A 32 -8.36 1.78 -7.84
C PHE A 32 -9.78 2.33 -7.63
N ARG A 33 -10.78 1.45 -7.62
CA ARG A 33 -12.18 1.83 -7.39
C ARG A 33 -12.38 2.49 -6.02
N LEU A 34 -11.71 1.99 -4.98
CA LEU A 34 -11.85 2.54 -3.63
C LEU A 34 -11.19 3.92 -3.50
N ASN A 35 -10.12 4.19 -4.24
CA ASN A 35 -9.53 5.55 -4.30
C ASN A 35 -10.50 6.57 -4.91
N ILE A 36 -11.25 6.19 -5.94
CA ILE A 36 -12.27 7.05 -6.54
C ILE A 36 -13.44 7.25 -5.57
N VAL A 37 -13.88 6.19 -4.89
CA VAL A 37 -14.93 6.27 -3.88
C VAL A 37 -14.51 7.20 -2.74
N THR A 38 -13.28 7.09 -2.23
CA THR A 38 -12.82 7.95 -1.13
C THR A 38 -12.69 9.40 -1.57
N LEU A 39 -12.26 9.66 -2.80
CA LEU A 39 -12.26 11.00 -3.40
C LEU A 39 -13.68 11.59 -3.44
N ILE A 40 -14.67 10.82 -3.92
CA ILE A 40 -16.08 11.26 -3.94
C ILE A 40 -16.60 11.49 -2.53
N CYS A 41 -16.29 10.63 -1.56
CA CYS A 41 -16.67 10.83 -0.17
C CYS A 41 -16.01 12.07 0.44
N GLY A 42 -14.79 12.43 0.03
CA GLY A 42 -14.14 13.69 0.40
C GLY A 42 -14.90 14.92 -0.10
N ILE A 43 -15.36 14.88 -1.36
CA ILE A 43 -16.24 15.91 -1.93
C ILE A 43 -17.54 16.04 -1.12
N ILE A 44 -18.17 14.92 -0.79
CA ILE A 44 -19.39 14.90 0.04
C ILE A 44 -19.10 15.47 1.44
N ALA A 45 -17.97 15.11 2.06
CA ALA A 45 -17.56 15.63 3.35
C ALA A 45 -17.40 17.15 3.34
N TYR A 46 -16.89 17.74 2.25
CA TYR A 46 -16.84 19.19 2.08
C TYR A 46 -18.23 19.80 2.08
N TYR A 47 -19.16 19.27 1.27
CA TYR A 47 -20.52 19.82 1.24
C TYR A 47 -21.24 19.73 2.58
N LEU A 48 -21.04 18.65 3.33
CA LEU A 48 -21.57 18.52 4.69
C LEU A 48 -20.94 19.55 5.64
N ALA A 49 -19.62 19.73 5.60
CA ALA A 49 -18.93 20.75 6.39
C ALA A 49 -19.41 22.16 6.05
N ALA A 50 -19.63 22.45 4.76
CA ALA A 50 -20.14 23.74 4.27
C ALA A 50 -21.58 24.05 4.75
N GLN A 51 -22.35 23.05 5.20
CA GLN A 51 -23.64 23.28 5.88
C GLN A 51 -23.49 23.40 7.40
N ILE A 52 -22.67 22.54 8.01
CA ILE A 52 -22.51 22.48 9.47
C ILE A 52 -21.79 23.72 10.00
N ASN A 53 -20.68 24.13 9.36
CA ASN A 53 -19.83 25.22 9.83
C ASN A 53 -20.61 26.57 9.95
N PRO A 54 -21.36 27.03 8.93
CA PRO A 54 -22.18 28.25 9.07
C PRO A 54 -23.34 28.08 10.04
N ALA A 55 -23.94 26.89 10.13
CA ALA A 55 -25.05 26.63 11.06
C ALA A 55 -24.63 26.83 12.52
N LEU A 56 -23.40 26.44 12.90
CA LEU A 56 -22.85 26.69 14.23
C LEU A 56 -22.72 28.18 14.56
N VAL A 57 -22.35 29.00 13.57
CA VAL A 57 -22.27 30.45 13.73
C VAL A 57 -23.67 31.06 13.83
N ASN A 58 -24.58 30.67 12.95
CA ASN A 58 -25.95 31.17 12.92
C ASN A 58 -26.74 30.81 14.19
N ALA A 59 -26.44 29.67 14.82
CA ALA A 59 -26.98 29.27 16.10
C ALA A 59 -26.38 30.02 17.31
N GLY A 60 -25.36 30.86 17.09
CA GLY A 60 -24.70 31.64 18.15
C GLY A 60 -23.77 30.81 19.04
N TRP A 61 -23.43 29.58 18.67
CA TRP A 61 -22.55 28.71 19.48
C TRP A 61 -21.08 29.09 19.35
N THR A 62 -20.70 29.75 18.26
CA THR A 62 -19.32 30.11 17.97
C THR A 62 -19.24 31.28 16.98
N THR A 63 -18.03 31.81 16.77
CA THR A 63 -17.72 32.89 15.83
C THR A 63 -17.01 32.35 14.59
N TRP A 64 -17.07 33.07 13.47
CA TRP A 64 -16.35 32.69 12.24
C TRP A 64 -14.84 32.45 12.47
N GLY A 65 -14.19 33.27 13.30
CA GLY A 65 -12.77 33.09 13.63
C GLY A 65 -12.50 31.79 14.41
N GLN A 66 -13.40 31.39 15.31
CA GLN A 66 -13.30 30.11 16.02
C GLN A 66 -13.62 28.93 15.10
N VAL A 67 -14.56 29.09 14.17
CA VAL A 67 -14.87 28.05 13.17
C VAL A 67 -13.65 27.75 12.32
N ILE A 68 -13.06 28.76 11.68
CA ILE A 68 -11.92 28.59 10.79
C ILE A 68 -10.73 27.90 11.49
N ARG A 69 -10.46 28.25 12.76
CA ARG A 69 -9.26 27.80 13.49
C ARG A 69 -9.44 26.52 14.30
N ILE A 70 -10.68 26.20 14.71
CA ILE A 70 -10.95 25.12 15.68
C ILE A 70 -12.03 24.18 15.15
N TRP A 71 -13.25 24.67 14.94
CA TRP A 71 -14.38 23.79 14.65
C TRP A 71 -14.33 23.17 13.26
N ALA A 72 -13.99 23.94 12.24
CA ALA A 72 -13.86 23.44 10.87
C ALA A 72 -12.81 22.32 10.79
N PRO A 73 -11.56 22.46 11.29
CA PRO A 73 -10.61 21.36 11.34
C PRO A 73 -11.14 20.08 12.01
N ILE A 74 -11.86 20.22 13.14
CA ILE A 74 -12.46 19.07 13.84
C ILE A 74 -13.52 18.38 12.97
N ILE A 75 -14.50 19.16 12.50
CA ILE A 75 -15.65 18.67 11.74
C ILE A 75 -15.19 18.02 10.44
N GLU A 76 -14.30 18.69 9.73
CA GLU A 76 -13.86 18.24 8.42
C GLU A 76 -13.01 16.97 8.48
N GLU A 77 -12.06 16.87 9.42
CA GLU A 77 -11.26 15.64 9.55
C GLU A 77 -12.12 14.45 10.02
N VAL A 78 -13.13 14.69 10.86
CA VAL A 78 -14.10 13.65 11.25
C VAL A 78 -14.98 13.23 10.08
N LEU A 79 -15.50 14.17 9.28
CA LEU A 79 -16.34 13.85 8.13
C LEU A 79 -15.56 13.09 7.05
N LYS A 80 -14.32 13.53 6.74
CA LYS A 80 -13.44 12.84 5.79
C LYS A 80 -13.11 11.41 6.23
N SER A 81 -12.99 11.17 7.54
CA SER A 81 -12.59 9.86 8.06
C SER A 81 -13.71 8.81 8.05
N LEU A 82 -14.98 9.20 7.93
CA LEU A 82 -16.13 8.28 7.97
C LEU A 82 -16.02 7.15 6.94
N ILE A 83 -15.63 7.48 5.70
CA ILE A 83 -15.42 6.46 4.65
C ILE A 83 -14.31 5.50 5.03
N ILE A 84 -13.25 5.99 5.68
CA ILE A 84 -12.09 5.19 6.07
C ILE A 84 -12.44 4.26 7.23
N ILE A 85 -13.22 4.74 8.20
CA ILE A 85 -13.78 3.93 9.28
C ILE A 85 -14.58 2.77 8.69
N TYR A 86 -15.44 3.03 7.70
CA TYR A 86 -16.16 1.98 7.00
C TYR A 86 -15.21 1.01 6.27
N LEU A 87 -14.27 1.50 5.45
CA LEU A 87 -13.39 0.66 4.65
C LEU A 87 -12.50 -0.27 5.49
N VAL A 88 -12.03 0.19 6.65
CA VAL A 88 -11.21 -0.62 7.57
C VAL A 88 -11.98 -1.84 8.10
N THR A 89 -13.32 -1.81 8.10
CA THR A 89 -14.16 -2.94 8.52
C THR A 89 -14.37 -4.00 7.43
N ARG A 90 -13.93 -3.77 6.19
CA ARG A 90 -14.10 -4.72 5.09
C ARG A 90 -13.02 -5.80 5.07
N ALA A 91 -13.34 -7.01 4.62
CA ALA A 91 -12.37 -8.10 4.50
C ALA A 91 -11.26 -7.84 3.47
N ASP A 92 -11.60 -7.11 2.40
CA ASP A 92 -10.70 -6.80 1.29
C ASP A 92 -9.70 -5.68 1.58
N PHE A 93 -9.95 -4.85 2.60
CA PHE A 93 -8.98 -3.88 3.09
C PHE A 93 -7.73 -4.59 3.67
N ASN A 94 -6.54 -4.07 3.35
CA ASN A 94 -5.28 -4.67 3.78
C ASN A 94 -4.76 -4.04 5.06
N TYR A 95 -3.91 -3.03 4.95
CA TYR A 95 -3.21 -2.49 6.12
C TYR A 95 -2.87 -1.00 5.97
N VAL A 96 -1.81 -0.55 6.64
CA VAL A 96 -1.45 0.88 6.82
C VAL A 96 -1.37 1.65 5.50
N VAL A 97 -0.80 1.06 4.44
CA VAL A 97 -0.69 1.73 3.14
C VAL A 97 -2.05 2.01 2.53
N ASP A 98 -2.95 1.02 2.50
CA ASP A 98 -4.33 1.20 2.04
C ASP A 98 -5.03 2.30 2.84
N GLY A 99 -4.86 2.31 4.17
CA GLY A 99 -5.41 3.36 5.05
C GLY A 99 -4.92 4.76 4.67
N ALA A 100 -3.61 4.90 4.44
CA ALA A 100 -3.03 6.16 4.01
C ALA A 100 -3.52 6.61 2.63
N ILE A 101 -3.55 5.71 1.64
CA ILE A 101 -3.98 6.00 0.28
C ILE A 101 -5.46 6.38 0.22
N TYR A 102 -6.33 5.65 0.94
CA TYR A 102 -7.75 5.97 1.02
C TYR A 102 -7.99 7.29 1.75
N GLY A 103 -7.21 7.56 2.81
CA GLY A 103 -7.20 8.85 3.50
C GLY A 103 -6.75 10.01 2.60
N PHE A 104 -5.69 9.82 1.81
CA PHE A 104 -5.28 10.78 0.79
C PHE A 104 -6.40 11.06 -0.20
N GLY A 105 -7.11 10.03 -0.67
CA GLY A 105 -8.26 10.22 -1.57
C GLY A 105 -9.32 11.12 -0.96
N ALA A 106 -9.74 10.86 0.29
CA ALA A 106 -10.72 11.69 0.99
C ALA A 106 -10.24 13.13 1.21
N GLY A 107 -8.99 13.33 1.63
CA GLY A 107 -8.41 14.65 1.81
C GLY A 107 -8.31 15.45 0.51
N ILE A 108 -7.87 14.81 -0.58
CA ILE A 108 -7.77 15.43 -1.91
C ILE A 108 -9.15 15.80 -2.46
N GLY A 109 -10.14 14.91 -2.35
CA GLY A 109 -11.50 15.18 -2.79
C GLY A 109 -12.13 16.38 -2.06
N PHE A 110 -11.87 16.49 -0.76
CA PHE A 110 -12.30 17.65 0.02
C PHE A 110 -11.61 18.94 -0.45
N ALA A 111 -10.28 18.92 -0.54
CA ALA A 111 -9.47 20.08 -0.92
C ALA A 111 -9.81 20.60 -2.32
N MET A 112 -10.22 19.73 -3.25
CA MET A 112 -10.62 20.13 -4.61
C MET A 112 -11.78 21.12 -4.60
N ILE A 113 -12.84 20.85 -3.83
CA ILE A 113 -14.00 21.75 -3.81
C ILE A 113 -13.69 23.01 -3.01
N GLU A 114 -12.95 22.89 -1.91
CA GLU A 114 -12.48 24.05 -1.16
C GLU A 114 -11.64 24.97 -2.05
N ASN A 115 -10.74 24.42 -2.88
CA ASN A 115 -9.97 25.23 -3.83
C ASN A 115 -10.85 25.94 -4.85
N VAL A 116 -11.93 25.32 -5.33
CA VAL A 116 -12.89 25.98 -6.22
C VAL A 116 -13.53 27.18 -5.54
N GLU A 117 -13.98 27.03 -4.29
CA GLU A 117 -14.54 28.14 -3.50
C GLU A 117 -13.52 29.29 -3.36
N TYR A 118 -12.28 28.98 -2.96
CA TYR A 118 -11.26 30.01 -2.78
C TYR A 118 -10.85 30.69 -4.11
N VAL A 119 -10.76 29.94 -5.22
CA VAL A 119 -10.44 30.51 -6.53
C VAL A 119 -11.56 31.41 -7.04
N THR A 120 -12.82 31.00 -6.87
CA THR A 120 -13.98 31.80 -7.30
C THR A 120 -14.20 33.03 -6.43
N GLY A 121 -13.97 32.91 -5.11
CA GLY A 121 -14.05 34.04 -4.18
C GLY A 121 -12.90 35.05 -4.30
N ASN A 122 -11.80 34.69 -4.97
CA ASN A 122 -10.62 35.55 -5.16
C ASN A 122 -10.24 35.68 -6.64
N ALA A 123 -11.23 36.01 -7.48
CA ALA A 123 -11.11 36.01 -8.94
C ALA A 123 -9.93 36.85 -9.48
N GLU A 124 -9.59 37.96 -8.82
CA GLU A 124 -8.50 38.88 -9.23
C GLU A 124 -7.11 38.24 -9.12
N ILE A 125 -6.93 37.33 -8.17
CA ILE A 125 -5.67 36.62 -7.90
C ILE A 125 -5.81 35.11 -8.07
N ALA A 126 -6.82 34.67 -8.84
CA ALA A 126 -7.24 33.27 -8.99
C ALA A 126 -6.09 32.30 -9.28
N LEU A 127 -5.15 32.68 -10.16
CA LEU A 127 -4.01 31.82 -10.53
C LEU A 127 -3.05 31.62 -9.36
N VAL A 128 -2.72 32.70 -8.63
CA VAL A 128 -1.82 32.64 -7.47
C VAL A 128 -2.46 31.81 -6.36
N VAL A 129 -3.76 32.01 -6.10
CA VAL A 129 -4.52 31.23 -5.12
C VAL A 129 -4.57 29.76 -5.48
N ALA A 130 -4.85 29.42 -6.75
CA ALA A 130 -4.88 28.03 -7.21
C ALA A 130 -3.53 27.33 -7.00
N LEU A 131 -2.43 27.97 -7.43
CA LEU A 131 -1.08 27.41 -7.26
C LEU A 131 -0.70 27.27 -5.79
N ALA A 132 -0.90 28.32 -4.99
CA ALA A 132 -0.57 28.30 -3.57
C ALA A 132 -1.30 27.15 -2.85
N ARG A 133 -2.61 26.99 -3.10
CA ARG A 133 -3.42 25.98 -2.42
C ARG A 133 -3.13 24.57 -2.88
N VAL A 134 -2.82 24.36 -4.17
CA VAL A 134 -2.43 23.03 -4.69
C VAL A 134 -1.14 22.52 -4.02
N PHE A 135 -0.20 23.40 -3.71
CA PHE A 135 1.07 23.03 -3.06
C PHE A 135 1.08 23.23 -1.54
N SER A 136 -0.05 23.66 -0.93
CA SER A 136 -0.18 23.80 0.52
C SER A 136 -1.42 23.07 1.04
N THR A 137 -2.61 23.66 0.89
CA THR A 137 -3.88 23.15 1.41
C THR A 137 -4.16 21.70 1.00
N ASN A 138 -3.92 21.34 -0.26
CA ASN A 138 -4.08 19.95 -0.70
C ASN A 138 -3.19 18.98 0.08
N LEU A 139 -1.92 19.38 0.31
CA LEU A 139 -0.98 18.56 1.06
C LEU A 139 -1.39 18.45 2.52
N VAL A 140 -1.93 19.52 3.12
CA VAL A 140 -2.42 19.52 4.50
C VAL A 140 -3.61 18.58 4.67
N HIS A 141 -4.63 18.67 3.82
CA HIS A 141 -5.78 17.76 3.87
C HIS A 141 -5.39 16.32 3.57
N ALA A 142 -4.54 16.10 2.56
CA ALA A 142 -4.00 14.79 2.23
C ALA A 142 -3.27 14.19 3.45
N THR A 143 -2.36 14.92 4.07
CA THR A 143 -1.62 14.48 5.25
C THR A 143 -2.56 14.18 6.42
N GLY A 144 -3.47 15.09 6.78
CA GLY A 144 -4.38 14.89 7.92
C GLY A 144 -5.23 13.63 7.77
N SER A 145 -5.94 13.51 6.65
CA SER A 145 -6.79 12.35 6.40
C SER A 145 -5.98 11.06 6.19
N GLY A 146 -4.78 11.15 5.59
CA GLY A 146 -3.85 10.03 5.46
C GLY A 146 -3.31 9.52 6.79
N LEU A 147 -3.03 10.41 7.75
CA LEU A 147 -2.59 10.05 9.10
C LEU A 147 -3.71 9.36 9.89
N ILE A 148 -4.94 9.90 9.84
CA ILE A 148 -6.11 9.26 10.44
C ILE A 148 -6.34 7.87 9.82
N GLY A 149 -6.29 7.78 8.49
CA GLY A 149 -6.48 6.50 7.80
C GLY A 149 -5.40 5.47 8.14
N THR A 150 -4.14 5.90 8.26
CA THR A 150 -3.04 5.04 8.74
C THR A 150 -3.28 4.56 10.17
N ALA A 151 -3.71 5.45 11.07
CA ALA A 151 -3.96 5.12 12.46
C ALA A 151 -5.13 4.12 12.61
N LEU A 152 -6.22 4.33 11.86
CA LEU A 152 -7.34 3.40 11.79
C LEU A 152 -6.93 2.03 11.25
N ALA A 153 -6.11 2.01 10.19
CA ALA A 153 -5.61 0.78 9.59
C ALA A 153 -4.70 -0.02 10.54
N ASN A 154 -3.88 0.67 11.35
CA ASN A 154 -2.98 0.04 12.31
C ASN A 154 -3.74 -0.86 13.30
N ARG A 155 -4.95 -0.46 13.71
CA ARG A 155 -5.84 -1.20 14.62
C ARG A 155 -6.31 -2.56 14.07
N ARG A 156 -6.13 -2.80 12.77
CA ARG A 156 -6.40 -4.12 12.19
C ARG A 156 -5.40 -5.15 12.69
N GLY A 157 -4.11 -4.83 12.61
CA GLY A 157 -3.03 -5.76 12.96
C GLY A 157 -2.54 -5.66 14.41
N ASP A 158 -2.88 -4.60 15.14
CA ASP A 158 -2.67 -4.50 16.58
C ASP A 158 -4.00 -4.34 17.32
N LYS A 159 -4.33 -5.32 18.17
CA LYS A 159 -5.57 -5.30 18.96
C LYS A 159 -5.44 -4.70 20.36
N SER A 160 -4.24 -4.28 20.76
CA SER A 160 -3.95 -3.72 22.07
C SER A 160 -4.61 -2.36 22.32
N TYR A 161 -4.64 -1.93 23.58
CA TYR A 161 -5.08 -0.59 23.96
C TYR A 161 -4.24 0.51 23.30
N ARG A 162 -2.94 0.25 23.03
CA ARG A 162 -2.05 1.19 22.35
C ARG A 162 -2.57 1.57 20.97
N ALA A 163 -3.25 0.67 20.27
CA ALA A 163 -3.80 0.97 18.95
C ALA A 163 -4.96 1.99 19.01
N TRP A 164 -5.75 2.00 20.09
CA TRP A 164 -6.75 3.07 20.32
C TRP A 164 -6.09 4.42 20.61
N LEU A 165 -5.01 4.43 21.39
CA LEU A 165 -4.23 5.63 21.63
C LEU A 165 -3.65 6.18 20.32
N ILE A 166 -3.16 5.32 19.42
CA ILE A 166 -2.66 5.73 18.09
C ILE A 166 -3.76 6.37 17.25
N ILE A 167 -5.00 5.83 17.27
CA ILE A 167 -6.15 6.45 16.59
C ILE A 167 -6.42 7.85 17.16
N LEU A 168 -6.52 7.96 18.49
CA LEU A 168 -6.78 9.23 19.17
C LEU A 168 -5.70 10.28 18.82
N LEU A 169 -4.43 9.90 18.92
CA LEU A 169 -3.31 10.76 18.56
C LEU A 169 -3.31 11.13 17.07
N GLY A 170 -3.71 10.21 16.19
CA GLY A 170 -3.87 10.47 14.76
C GLY A 170 -4.91 11.56 14.48
N TYR A 171 -6.06 11.52 15.17
CA TYR A 171 -7.08 12.57 15.09
C TYR A 171 -6.58 13.89 15.67
N ILE A 172 -6.08 13.89 16.91
CA ILE A 172 -5.60 15.10 17.59
C ILE A 172 -4.53 15.78 16.74
N PHE A 173 -3.54 15.03 16.27
CA PHE A 173 -2.48 15.58 15.44
C PHE A 173 -3.03 16.17 14.14
N SER A 174 -3.91 15.46 13.43
CA SER A 174 -4.44 15.91 12.14
C SER A 174 -5.30 17.16 12.27
N ILE A 175 -6.14 17.22 13.31
CA ILE A 175 -6.99 18.38 13.63
C ILE A 175 -6.12 19.58 14.01
N VAL A 176 -5.12 19.39 14.89
CA VAL A 176 -4.22 20.48 15.29
C VAL A 176 -3.37 20.95 14.13
N PHE A 177 -2.81 20.04 13.32
CA PHE A 177 -2.02 20.36 12.14
C PHE A 177 -2.83 21.19 11.14
N HIS A 178 -4.08 20.79 10.89
CA HIS A 178 -4.99 21.53 10.02
C HIS A 178 -5.40 22.89 10.62
N GLY A 179 -5.77 22.95 11.91
CA GLY A 179 -6.12 24.20 12.57
C GLY A 179 -4.97 25.22 12.65
N LEU A 180 -3.74 24.74 12.83
CA LEU A 180 -2.54 25.58 12.77
C LEU A 180 -2.32 26.13 11.36
N PHE A 181 -2.50 25.32 10.32
CA PHE A 181 -2.44 25.78 8.94
C PHE A 181 -3.49 26.88 8.66
N ASN A 182 -4.75 26.64 9.05
CA ASN A 182 -5.82 27.64 8.88
C ASN A 182 -5.52 28.93 9.64
N THR A 183 -5.00 28.82 10.86
CA THR A 183 -4.60 29.99 11.66
C THR A 183 -3.49 30.78 10.97
N MET A 184 -2.47 30.09 10.48
CA MET A 184 -1.33 30.69 9.77
C MET A 184 -1.79 31.41 8.49
N VAL A 185 -2.59 30.76 7.65
CA VAL A 185 -3.11 31.35 6.40
C VAL A 185 -4.05 32.52 6.70
N SER A 186 -4.93 32.39 7.68
CA SER A 186 -5.86 33.47 8.07
C SER A 186 -5.15 34.70 8.64
N ALA A 187 -3.96 34.53 9.21
CA ALA A 187 -3.11 35.62 9.70
C ALA A 187 -2.30 36.33 8.59
N GLY A 188 -2.47 35.96 7.32
CA GLY A 188 -1.77 36.59 6.20
C GLY A 188 -0.34 36.08 5.99
N THR A 189 -0.07 34.82 6.35
CA THR A 189 1.26 34.23 6.17
C THR A 189 1.70 34.18 4.71
N LEU A 190 3.00 34.37 4.47
CA LEU A 190 3.61 34.28 3.14
C LEU A 190 3.39 32.88 2.52
N ILE A 191 3.11 32.87 1.21
CA ILE A 191 2.84 31.64 0.44
C ILE A 191 3.94 30.58 0.62
N LEU A 192 5.21 30.99 0.71
CA LEU A 192 6.34 30.08 0.91
C LEU A 192 6.23 29.27 2.21
N PHE A 193 5.76 29.88 3.30
CA PHE A 193 5.56 29.17 4.56
C PHE A 193 4.35 28.24 4.51
N ALA A 194 3.28 28.62 3.81
CA ALA A 194 2.13 27.73 3.59
C ALA A 194 2.52 26.48 2.79
N ILE A 195 3.30 26.65 1.71
CA ILE A 195 3.83 25.52 0.93
C ILE A 195 4.79 24.68 1.78
N GLY A 196 5.71 25.33 2.50
CA GLY A 196 6.64 24.65 3.41
C GLY A 196 5.92 23.78 4.44
N TYR A 197 4.83 24.29 5.03
CA TYR A 197 3.99 23.54 5.97
C TYR A 197 3.37 22.28 5.33
N GLY A 198 2.84 22.42 4.12
CA GLY A 198 2.32 21.28 3.34
C GLY A 198 3.40 20.22 3.04
N VAL A 199 4.60 20.66 2.65
CA VAL A 199 5.74 19.77 2.37
C VAL A 199 6.20 19.03 3.64
N VAL A 200 6.25 19.70 4.79
CA VAL A 200 6.51 19.06 6.09
C VAL A 200 5.46 18.00 6.38
N GLY A 201 4.19 18.30 6.08
CA GLY A 201 3.09 17.33 6.17
C GLY A 201 3.33 16.08 5.32
N ILE A 202 3.79 16.23 4.08
CA ILE A 202 4.13 15.10 3.20
C ILE A 202 5.30 14.28 3.75
N GLY A 203 6.35 14.95 4.26
CA GLY A 203 7.48 14.28 4.89
C GLY A 203 7.05 13.43 6.09
N LEU A 204 6.13 13.95 6.91
CA LEU A 204 5.59 13.24 8.07
C LEU A 204 4.80 11.99 7.68
N ILE A 205 3.83 12.12 6.77
CA ILE A 205 3.03 10.95 6.35
C ILE A 205 3.90 9.93 5.61
N TYR A 206 4.88 10.37 4.82
CA TYR A 206 5.85 9.46 4.20
C TYR A 206 6.62 8.65 5.25
N TYR A 207 7.10 9.29 6.32
CA TYR A 207 7.76 8.61 7.43
C TYR A 207 6.84 7.57 8.09
N VAL A 208 5.57 7.94 8.35
CA VAL A 208 4.58 7.04 8.95
C VAL A 208 4.26 5.84 8.05
N ILE A 209 4.06 6.07 6.74
CA ILE A 209 3.83 5.01 5.75
C ILE A 209 5.05 4.08 5.69
N ARG A 210 6.27 4.62 5.61
CA ARG A 210 7.51 3.82 5.60
C ARG A 210 7.64 2.93 6.83
N ARG A 211 7.32 3.46 8.03
CA ARG A 211 7.28 2.68 9.27
C ARG A 211 6.26 1.56 9.19
N GLY A 212 5.04 1.84 8.75
CA GLY A 212 3.98 0.83 8.58
C GLY A 212 4.33 -0.26 7.55
N LEU A 213 4.95 0.13 6.43
CA LEU A 213 5.45 -0.77 5.40
C LEU A 213 6.49 -1.74 5.92
N ASN A 214 7.44 -1.27 6.75
CA ASN A 214 8.47 -2.13 7.32
C ASN A 214 7.86 -3.19 8.25
N ILE A 215 6.88 -2.80 9.08
CA ILE A 215 6.12 -3.76 9.92
C ILE A 215 5.37 -4.77 9.05
N GLN A 216 4.72 -4.30 7.98
CA GLN A 216 3.97 -5.16 7.07
C GLN A 216 4.89 -6.19 6.38
N LYS A 217 6.09 -5.80 5.94
CA LYS A 217 7.08 -6.71 5.35
C LYS A 217 7.49 -7.82 6.31
N GLU A 218 7.66 -7.50 7.60
CA GLU A 218 7.98 -8.49 8.63
C GLU A 218 6.86 -9.52 8.81
N TRP A 219 5.60 -9.06 8.87
CA TRP A 219 4.44 -9.95 8.98
C TRP A 219 4.27 -10.86 7.77
N VAL A 220 4.44 -10.30 6.59
CA VAL A 220 4.35 -11.08 5.36
C VAL A 220 5.44 -12.15 5.35
N ALA A 221 6.65 -11.81 5.77
CA ALA A 221 7.71 -12.78 5.83
C ALA A 221 7.46 -13.90 6.86
N GLU A 222 6.97 -13.54 8.05
CA GLU A 222 6.56 -14.48 9.09
C GLU A 222 5.49 -15.46 8.56
N LYS A 223 4.42 -14.94 7.95
CA LYS A 223 3.25 -15.74 7.53
C LYS A 223 3.42 -16.51 6.23
N LEU A 224 4.36 -16.09 5.38
CA LEU A 224 4.75 -16.86 4.20
C LEU A 224 5.74 -17.95 4.55
N GLY A 225 6.70 -17.71 5.44
CA GLY A 225 7.65 -18.72 5.88
C GLY A 225 7.01 -19.92 6.58
N MET A 226 5.84 -19.75 7.19
CA MET A 226 5.04 -20.82 7.80
C MET A 226 4.19 -21.62 6.79
N ALA A 227 4.22 -21.29 5.50
CA ALA A 227 3.38 -21.91 4.49
C ALA A 227 4.09 -23.06 3.78
N ASP A 228 3.50 -24.26 3.75
CA ASP A 228 4.07 -25.47 3.12
C ASP A 228 4.47 -25.34 1.63
N ARG A 229 4.04 -24.27 0.94
CA ARG A 229 4.24 -24.06 -0.50
C ARG A 229 5.02 -22.78 -0.87
N VAL A 230 5.63 -22.10 0.10
CA VAL A 230 6.43 -20.89 -0.13
C VAL A 230 7.83 -21.12 0.43
N THR A 231 8.86 -20.84 -0.37
CA THR A 231 10.23 -21.05 0.08
C THR A 231 10.71 -19.91 0.97
N VAL A 232 11.72 -20.17 1.81
CA VAL A 232 12.43 -19.14 2.60
C VAL A 232 12.94 -18.02 1.69
N GLU A 233 13.36 -18.37 0.48
CA GLU A 233 13.90 -17.42 -0.48
C GLU A 233 12.82 -16.56 -1.15
N GLU A 234 11.67 -17.15 -1.52
CA GLU A 234 10.48 -16.38 -1.95
C GLU A 234 10.05 -15.38 -0.87
N THR A 235 10.23 -15.74 0.41
CA THR A 235 9.95 -14.88 1.55
C THR A 235 10.93 -13.70 1.68
N LYS A 236 12.23 -13.89 1.38
CA LYS A 236 13.23 -12.80 1.39
C LYS A 236 12.92 -11.73 0.33
N VAL A 237 12.39 -12.11 -0.83
CA VAL A 237 12.00 -11.16 -1.89
C VAL A 237 10.95 -10.18 -1.40
N VAL A 238 10.01 -10.65 -0.57
CA VAL A 238 8.95 -9.77 -0.07
C VAL A 238 9.48 -8.72 0.89
N LYS A 239 10.56 -9.01 1.64
CA LYS A 239 11.25 -8.00 2.45
C LYS A 239 11.93 -6.93 1.58
N ASN A 240 12.42 -7.34 0.41
CA ASN A 240 13.10 -6.47 -0.57
C ASN A 240 12.19 -6.10 -1.75
N ILE A 241 10.87 -6.02 -1.54
CA ILE A 241 9.90 -5.77 -2.60
C ILE A 241 10.09 -4.42 -3.31
N GLU A 242 10.81 -3.49 -2.68
CA GLU A 242 11.19 -2.19 -3.27
C GLU A 242 12.16 -2.35 -4.44
N THR A 243 13.07 -3.33 -4.37
CA THR A 243 14.06 -3.63 -5.40
C THR A 243 13.63 -4.82 -6.26
N ILE A 244 12.34 -5.20 -6.25
CA ILE A 244 11.82 -6.34 -7.00
C ILE A 244 12.21 -6.32 -8.48
N HIS A 245 12.31 -5.14 -9.09
CA HIS A 245 12.74 -5.03 -10.49
C HIS A 245 14.19 -5.50 -10.67
N GLU A 246 15.11 -5.08 -9.80
CA GLU A 246 16.52 -5.48 -9.81
C GLU A 246 16.66 -6.99 -9.57
N ILE A 247 15.89 -7.53 -8.62
CA ILE A 247 15.87 -8.96 -8.31
C ILE A 247 15.36 -9.77 -9.51
N LEU A 248 14.42 -9.22 -10.29
CA LEU A 248 13.85 -9.88 -11.47
C LEU A 248 14.64 -9.65 -12.77
N LEU A 249 15.66 -8.79 -12.80
CA LEU A 249 16.49 -8.57 -14.01
C LEU A 249 17.07 -9.86 -14.60
N PRO A 250 17.61 -10.81 -13.81
CA PRO A 250 18.11 -12.08 -14.37
C PRO A 250 16.98 -12.90 -15.03
N VAL A 251 15.79 -12.89 -14.44
CA VAL A 251 14.62 -13.58 -14.98
C VAL A 251 14.18 -12.93 -16.29
N GLU A 252 14.14 -11.60 -16.33
CA GLU A 252 13.80 -10.83 -17.53
C GLU A 252 14.81 -11.07 -18.67
N LYS A 253 16.11 -11.03 -18.37
CA LYS A 253 17.16 -11.30 -19.36
C LYS A 253 17.06 -12.71 -19.96
N ARG A 254 16.68 -13.71 -19.16
CA ARG A 254 16.64 -15.12 -19.60
C ARG A 254 15.31 -15.55 -20.22
N PHE A 255 14.21 -15.04 -19.70
CA PHE A 255 12.86 -15.51 -20.00
C PHE A 255 11.95 -14.44 -20.63
N GLY A 256 12.46 -13.21 -20.77
CA GLY A 256 11.75 -12.08 -21.34
C GLY A 256 10.88 -11.31 -20.33
N VAL A 257 10.45 -10.14 -20.77
CA VAL A 257 9.64 -9.19 -19.98
C VAL A 257 8.31 -9.82 -19.52
N GLN A 258 7.65 -10.58 -20.39
CA GLN A 258 6.36 -11.20 -20.07
C GLN A 258 6.46 -12.17 -18.89
N LYS A 259 7.45 -13.06 -18.87
CA LYS A 259 7.65 -13.99 -17.75
C LYS A 259 8.09 -13.28 -16.48
N SER A 260 8.92 -12.25 -16.58
CA SER A 260 9.28 -11.39 -15.45
C SER A 260 8.05 -10.74 -14.81
N GLN A 261 7.13 -10.22 -15.62
CA GLN A 261 5.85 -9.66 -15.15
C GLN A 261 4.97 -10.70 -14.45
N LEU A 262 4.85 -11.91 -14.99
CA LEU A 262 4.08 -12.99 -14.35
C LEU A 262 4.67 -13.36 -12.98
N VAL A 263 6.01 -13.45 -12.87
CA VAL A 263 6.70 -13.71 -11.60
C VAL A 263 6.46 -12.57 -10.61
N ARG A 264 6.52 -11.32 -11.07
CA ARG A 264 6.20 -10.15 -10.25
C ARG A 264 4.78 -10.22 -9.69
N SER A 265 3.80 -10.53 -10.54
CA SER A 265 2.40 -10.73 -10.12
C SER A 265 2.24 -11.86 -9.11
N LEU A 266 2.99 -12.96 -9.28
CA LEU A 266 3.00 -14.08 -8.33
C LEU A 266 3.51 -13.63 -6.95
N ILE A 267 4.60 -12.86 -6.90
CA ILE A 267 5.15 -12.34 -5.63
C ILE A 267 4.17 -11.41 -4.95
N TYR A 268 3.51 -10.51 -5.68
CA TYR A 268 2.51 -9.61 -5.10
C TYR A 268 1.32 -10.37 -4.50
N LYS A 269 0.80 -11.38 -5.20
CA LYS A 269 -0.27 -12.23 -4.66
C LYS A 269 0.18 -13.05 -3.44
N GLN A 270 1.43 -13.54 -3.44
CA GLN A 270 1.99 -14.18 -2.24
C GLN A 270 2.06 -13.19 -1.08
N ALA A 271 2.54 -11.97 -1.32
CA ALA A 271 2.61 -10.95 -0.29
C ALA A 271 1.23 -10.61 0.28
N GLU A 272 0.22 -10.49 -0.59
CA GLU A 272 -1.17 -10.27 -0.20
C GLU A 272 -1.70 -11.42 0.69
N ILE A 273 -1.44 -12.69 0.35
CA ILE A 273 -1.79 -13.83 1.21
C ILE A 273 -1.13 -13.70 2.59
N GLY A 274 0.15 -13.32 2.65
CA GLY A 274 0.85 -13.10 3.91
C GLY A 274 0.18 -12.04 4.78
N ILE A 275 -0.23 -10.92 4.17
CA ILE A 275 -1.00 -9.86 4.85
C ILE A 275 -2.34 -10.42 5.36
N LYS A 276 -3.12 -11.08 4.48
CA LYS A 276 -4.45 -11.61 4.83
C LYS A 276 -4.39 -12.64 5.96
N ARG A 277 -3.38 -13.51 5.97
CA ARG A 277 -3.15 -14.48 7.07
C ARG A 277 -2.87 -13.77 8.39
N LYS A 278 -2.02 -12.75 8.40
CA LYS A 278 -1.79 -11.96 9.62
C LYS A 278 -3.07 -11.31 10.13
N LEU A 279 -3.87 -10.76 9.22
CA LEU A 279 -5.15 -10.14 9.57
C LEU A 279 -6.13 -11.16 10.16
N LEU A 280 -6.16 -12.39 9.65
CA LEU A 280 -7.02 -13.47 10.13
C LEU A 280 -6.75 -13.84 11.60
N ASP A 281 -5.47 -13.87 12.00
CA ASP A 281 -5.07 -14.12 13.39
C ASP A 281 -5.59 -13.03 14.34
N THR A 282 -5.59 -11.79 13.86
CA THR A 282 -5.97 -10.61 14.66
C THR A 282 -7.46 -10.29 14.62
N ASP A 283 -8.21 -10.81 13.64
CA ASP A 283 -9.62 -10.49 13.51
C ASP A 283 -10.46 -11.21 14.58
N THR A 284 -11.51 -10.54 15.05
CA THR A 284 -12.45 -11.10 16.03
C THR A 284 -13.79 -11.47 15.39
N SER A 285 -14.11 -10.92 14.22
CA SER A 285 -15.37 -11.19 13.53
C SER A 285 -15.32 -12.51 12.77
N ALA A 286 -16.22 -13.44 13.12
CA ALA A 286 -16.34 -14.73 12.42
C ALA A 286 -16.71 -14.55 10.94
N SER A 287 -17.66 -13.67 10.64
CA SER A 287 -18.08 -13.36 9.26
C SER A 287 -16.90 -12.83 8.42
N ARG A 288 -16.09 -11.93 8.99
CA ARG A 288 -14.93 -11.39 8.26
C ARG A 288 -13.84 -12.44 8.06
N LYS A 289 -13.62 -13.35 9.02
CA LYS A 289 -12.68 -14.47 8.83
C LYS A 289 -13.08 -15.36 7.67
N ILE A 290 -14.38 -15.64 7.51
CA ILE A 290 -14.90 -16.41 6.37
C ILE A 290 -14.60 -15.68 5.05
N GLU A 291 -14.88 -14.39 4.98
CA GLU A 291 -14.58 -13.59 3.78
C GLU A 291 -13.08 -13.51 3.47
N VAL A 292 -12.24 -13.31 4.48
CA VAL A 292 -10.77 -13.29 4.32
C VAL A 292 -10.25 -14.65 3.84
N ASN A 293 -10.76 -15.75 4.37
CA ASN A 293 -10.42 -17.10 3.88
C ASN A 293 -10.80 -17.29 2.42
N LYS A 294 -12.00 -16.85 2.01
CA LYS A 294 -12.43 -16.89 0.62
C LYS A 294 -11.51 -16.08 -0.30
N ILE A 295 -11.00 -14.94 0.17
CA ILE A 295 -9.98 -14.15 -0.56
C ILE A 295 -8.67 -14.94 -0.69
N ILE A 296 -8.19 -15.55 0.41
CA ILE A 296 -6.97 -16.37 0.40
C ILE A 296 -7.10 -17.55 -0.57
N GLU A 297 -8.25 -18.21 -0.63
CA GLU A 297 -8.54 -19.29 -1.58
C GLU A 297 -8.47 -18.79 -3.03
N GLY A 298 -9.11 -17.65 -3.33
CA GLY A 298 -9.04 -17.02 -4.65
C GLY A 298 -7.61 -16.67 -5.07
N LEU A 299 -6.84 -16.04 -4.18
CA LEU A 299 -5.42 -15.73 -4.41
C LEU A 299 -4.57 -16.99 -4.61
N THR A 300 -4.87 -18.06 -3.88
CA THR A 300 -4.16 -19.34 -4.02
C THR A 300 -4.42 -19.97 -5.39
N ASN A 301 -5.65 -19.90 -5.88
CA ASN A 301 -6.00 -20.36 -7.23
C ASN A 301 -5.26 -19.53 -8.29
N ASP A 302 -5.26 -18.21 -8.16
CA ASP A 302 -4.52 -17.31 -9.07
C ASP A 302 -3.02 -17.62 -9.09
N ILE A 303 -2.41 -17.87 -7.93
CA ILE A 303 -0.99 -18.26 -7.83
C ILE A 303 -0.74 -19.57 -8.58
N ASN A 304 -1.62 -20.56 -8.48
CA ASN A 304 -1.47 -21.82 -9.20
C ASN A 304 -1.55 -21.61 -10.72
N VAL A 305 -2.48 -20.77 -11.18
CA VAL A 305 -2.56 -20.37 -12.59
C VAL A 305 -1.28 -19.68 -13.05
N LEU A 306 -0.76 -18.72 -12.27
CA LEU A 306 0.50 -18.03 -12.57
C LEU A 306 1.69 -18.99 -12.60
N ARG A 307 1.80 -19.92 -11.64
CA ARG A 307 2.86 -20.94 -11.61
C ARG A 307 2.86 -21.79 -12.88
N ASN A 308 1.68 -22.17 -13.36
CA ASN A 308 1.53 -22.92 -14.61
C ASN A 308 1.97 -22.09 -15.83
N GLN A 309 1.57 -20.81 -15.91
CA GLN A 309 1.96 -19.92 -17.01
C GLN A 309 3.46 -19.59 -17.02
N ILE A 310 4.08 -19.42 -15.86
CA ILE A 310 5.52 -19.17 -15.72
C ILE A 310 6.32 -20.40 -16.17
N GLY A 311 5.85 -21.58 -15.77
CA GLY A 311 6.44 -22.88 -16.08
C GLY A 311 7.60 -23.28 -15.15
N PRO A 312 7.92 -24.57 -15.06
CA PRO A 312 8.82 -25.13 -14.06
C PRO A 312 10.25 -24.60 -14.15
N TYR A 313 10.78 -24.38 -15.36
CA TYR A 313 12.15 -23.88 -15.54
C TYR A 313 12.34 -22.43 -15.06
N CYS A 314 11.38 -21.57 -15.37
CA CYS A 314 11.40 -20.20 -14.89
C CYS A 314 11.18 -20.18 -13.37
N MET A 315 10.25 -20.99 -12.84
CA MET A 315 10.06 -21.12 -11.39
C MET A 315 11.30 -21.66 -10.66
N MET A 316 12.03 -22.59 -11.26
CA MET A 316 13.30 -23.09 -10.72
C MET A 316 14.33 -21.96 -10.67
N MET A 317 14.47 -21.18 -11.74
CA MET A 317 15.35 -20.01 -11.73
C MET A 317 14.89 -18.97 -10.72
N VAL A 318 13.60 -18.68 -10.61
CA VAL A 318 13.05 -17.76 -9.62
C VAL A 318 13.47 -18.21 -8.22
N ARG A 319 13.25 -19.49 -7.88
CA ARG A 319 13.73 -20.07 -6.62
C ARG A 319 15.25 -20.01 -6.47
N GLN A 320 16.03 -20.15 -7.54
CA GLN A 320 17.50 -20.12 -7.52
C GLN A 320 18.13 -18.72 -7.49
N VAL A 321 17.55 -17.76 -8.22
CA VAL A 321 17.86 -16.33 -8.15
C VAL A 321 17.63 -15.88 -6.72
N TYR A 322 16.61 -16.41 -6.05
CA TYR A 322 16.39 -16.14 -4.64
C TYR A 322 17.31 -16.97 -3.71
N LEU A 323 17.75 -18.18 -4.07
CA LEU A 323 18.82 -18.91 -3.36
C LEU A 323 20.20 -18.20 -3.47
N GLY A 324 20.34 -17.21 -4.35
CA GLY A 324 21.61 -16.59 -4.74
C GLY A 324 22.29 -15.68 -3.72
N GLN A 325 21.77 -15.51 -2.51
CA GLN A 325 22.54 -14.89 -1.41
C GLN A 325 23.24 -15.91 -0.50
N ASP A 326 22.89 -17.21 -0.59
CA ASP A 326 23.62 -18.29 0.07
C ASP A 326 23.98 -19.37 -0.96
N THR A 327 24.95 -19.06 -1.83
CA THR A 327 25.57 -20.02 -2.75
C THR A 327 26.36 -21.10 -2.01
N GLN A 328 25.67 -22.00 -1.34
CA GLN A 328 26.23 -23.28 -0.89
C GLN A 328 25.67 -24.46 -1.69
N VAL A 329 24.41 -24.44 -2.13
CA VAL A 329 23.79 -25.63 -2.77
C VAL A 329 24.36 -25.94 -4.16
N TRP A 330 24.59 -24.92 -4.99
CA TRP A 330 25.20 -25.11 -6.31
C TRP A 330 26.68 -25.45 -6.25
N ASN A 331 27.40 -24.89 -5.28
CA ASN A 331 28.76 -25.31 -4.96
C ASN A 331 28.78 -26.74 -4.42
N LEU A 332 27.79 -27.17 -3.63
CA LEU A 332 27.67 -28.55 -3.14
C LEU A 332 27.34 -29.55 -4.25
N LEU A 333 26.46 -29.18 -5.17
CA LEU A 333 26.12 -29.98 -6.35
C LEU A 333 27.31 -30.06 -7.31
N ASN A 334 27.97 -28.94 -7.61
CA ASN A 334 29.17 -28.93 -8.45
C ASN A 334 30.35 -29.65 -7.78
N THR A 335 30.55 -29.53 -6.46
CA THR A 335 31.57 -30.32 -5.76
C THR A 335 31.20 -31.79 -5.67
N ARG A 336 29.93 -32.17 -5.50
CA ARG A 336 29.53 -33.58 -5.55
C ARG A 336 29.63 -34.17 -6.95
N ILE A 337 29.32 -33.40 -7.99
CA ILE A 337 29.46 -33.81 -9.39
C ILE A 337 30.95 -33.86 -9.76
N ALA A 338 31.77 -32.90 -9.33
CA ALA A 338 33.21 -32.91 -9.53
C ALA A 338 33.90 -34.02 -8.73
N ALA A 339 33.47 -34.29 -7.49
CA ALA A 339 33.95 -35.41 -6.68
C ALA A 339 33.49 -36.76 -7.24
N ALA A 340 32.33 -36.82 -7.89
CA ALA A 340 31.90 -38.00 -8.65
C ALA A 340 32.65 -38.14 -10.00
N GLY A 341 33.15 -37.03 -10.56
CA GLY A 341 33.86 -37.00 -11.84
C GLY A 341 35.36 -37.23 -11.77
N LEU A 342 35.97 -37.14 -10.58
CA LEU A 342 37.41 -37.31 -10.39
C LEU A 342 37.67 -38.40 -9.33
N GLY A 343 37.50 -39.68 -9.70
CA GLY A 343 38.07 -40.74 -8.86
C GLY A 343 37.51 -42.15 -8.92
N GLN A 344 36.52 -42.51 -9.76
CA GLN A 344 36.11 -43.91 -9.86
C GLN A 344 35.96 -44.38 -11.31
N LYS A 345 36.92 -45.22 -11.73
CA LYS A 345 36.69 -46.23 -12.77
C LYS A 345 35.62 -47.19 -12.24
N GLY A 346 34.41 -47.06 -12.78
CA GLY A 346 33.27 -47.97 -12.59
C GLY A 346 32.51 -47.74 -11.27
N GLY A 347 31.22 -47.39 -11.37
CA GLY A 347 30.32 -47.34 -10.20
C GLY A 347 29.51 -46.04 -10.02
N GLY A 348 29.34 -45.27 -11.10
CA GLY A 348 28.57 -44.04 -11.07
C GLY A 348 27.09 -44.27 -10.69
N LEU A 349 26.42 -43.22 -10.22
CA LEU A 349 24.97 -43.25 -9.95
C LEU A 349 24.18 -43.70 -11.18
N TRP A 350 24.65 -43.32 -12.37
CA TRP A 350 24.07 -43.73 -13.65
C TRP A 350 24.35 -45.20 -13.97
N ASP A 351 25.52 -45.75 -13.64
CA ASP A 351 25.80 -47.19 -13.80
C ASP A 351 24.84 -48.03 -12.95
N ARG A 352 24.61 -47.63 -11.68
CA ARG A 352 23.68 -48.31 -10.76
C ARG A 352 22.21 -48.18 -11.14
N VAL A 353 21.82 -47.07 -11.75
CA VAL A 353 20.47 -46.91 -12.32
C VAL A 353 20.31 -47.78 -13.56
N THR A 354 21.34 -47.90 -14.39
CA THR A 354 21.32 -48.74 -15.59
C THR A 354 21.31 -50.24 -15.23
N GLU A 355 22.06 -50.65 -14.21
CA GLU A 355 22.01 -52.00 -13.63
C GLU A 355 20.62 -52.33 -13.06
N ARG A 356 20.02 -51.43 -12.26
CA ARG A 356 18.68 -51.67 -11.70
C ARG A 356 17.57 -51.69 -12.74
N VAL A 357 17.71 -50.91 -13.81
CA VAL A 357 16.78 -50.96 -14.95
C VAL A 357 16.98 -52.26 -15.76
N GLY A 358 18.21 -52.76 -15.89
CA GLY A 358 18.50 -54.05 -16.52
C GLY A 358 17.95 -55.24 -15.72
N GLU A 359 18.13 -55.23 -14.40
CA GLU A 359 17.60 -56.26 -13.48
C GLU A 359 16.06 -56.31 -13.48
N SER A 360 15.35 -55.17 -13.56
CA SER A 360 13.88 -55.19 -13.62
C SER A 360 13.33 -55.80 -14.92
N THR A 361 13.98 -55.56 -16.07
CA THR A 361 13.61 -56.19 -17.35
C THR A 361 13.88 -57.70 -17.43
N SER A 362 14.79 -58.23 -16.60
CA SER A 362 15.11 -59.67 -16.60
C SER A 362 14.20 -60.50 -15.67
N GLN A 363 13.51 -59.85 -14.73
CA GLN A 363 12.47 -60.49 -13.89
C GLN A 363 11.11 -60.55 -14.59
N GLU A 364 10.78 -59.62 -15.50
CA GLU A 364 9.54 -59.68 -16.31
C GLU A 364 9.55 -60.78 -17.40
N ASN A 365 10.72 -61.27 -17.80
CA ASN A 365 10.87 -62.35 -18.80
C ASN A 365 10.96 -63.77 -18.19
N LYS A 366 10.63 -63.95 -16.90
CA LYS A 366 10.63 -65.25 -16.21
C LYS A 366 9.29 -65.62 -15.55
N LEU A 367 8.20 -64.97 -15.94
CA LEU A 367 6.83 -65.47 -15.72
C LEU A 367 6.26 -65.96 -17.06
#